data_AF-A0A0F2LA11-F1
#
_entry.id   AF-A0A0F2LA11-F1
#
_cell.length_a   1.000
_cell.length_b   1.000
_cell.length_c   1.000
_cell.angle_alpha   90.00
_cell.angle_beta   90.00
_cell.angle_gamma   90.00
#
_symmetry.space_group_name_H-M   'P 1'
#
loop_
_entity.id
_entity.type
_entity.pdbx_description
1 polymer ?
#
loop_
_entity_poly.entity_id
_entity_poly.type
_entity_poly.pdbx_seq_one_letter_code
_entity_poly.pdbx_strand_id
1 'polypeptide(L)' 'MEELSSHMEREYEVDCDGQIMKLKPIRVWVLAPKGRRGVIIGLFKCPSGKAVRKAIGKE' A
#
# COMPACT_ATOMS: atom_id res chain seq x y z
N MET A 1 -0.30 8.46 13.61
CA MET A 1 0.79 8.91 12.70
C MET A 1 1.93 7.88 12.69
N GLU A 2 2.32 7.33 13.86
CA GLU A 2 3.27 6.21 13.97
C GLU A 2 2.89 4.95 13.17
N GLU A 3 1.61 4.64 13.06
CA GLU A 3 1.17 3.44 12.32
C GLU A 3 1.45 3.54 10.82
N LEU A 4 1.23 4.70 10.19
CA LEU A 4 1.48 4.88 8.75
C LEU A 4 2.97 4.78 8.42
N SER A 5 3.85 5.29 9.29
CA SER A 5 5.30 5.11 9.16
C SER A 5 5.71 3.64 9.28
N SER A 6 5.06 2.85 10.15
CA SER A 6 5.33 1.41 10.22
C SER A 6 4.98 0.70 8.90
N HIS A 7 3.91 1.12 8.24
CA HIS A 7 3.52 0.55 6.95
C HIS A 7 4.49 0.88 5.81
N MET A 8 5.26 1.98 5.89
CA MET A 8 6.28 2.33 4.90
C MET A 8 7.47 1.36 4.91
N GLU A 9 7.79 0.76 6.05
CA GLU A 9 8.95 -0.12 6.20
C GLU A 9 8.65 -1.61 5.97
N ARG A 10 7.37 -1.98 5.90
CA ARG A 10 6.93 -3.36 5.67
C ARG A 10 6.88 -3.69 4.18
N GLU A 11 7.19 -4.93 3.86
CA GLU A 11 6.98 -5.48 2.53
C GLU A 11 5.60 -6.10 2.40
N TYR A 12 4.99 -5.93 1.22
CA TYR A 12 3.71 -6.52 0.88
C TYR A 12 3.83 -7.26 -0.44
N GLU A 13 3.08 -8.35 -0.56
CA GLU A 13 2.88 -9.01 -1.84
C GLU A 13 2.06 -8.10 -2.76
N VAL A 14 2.60 -7.76 -3.92
CA VAL A 14 1.98 -6.89 -4.91
C VAL A 14 2.04 -7.61 -6.25
N ASP A 15 0.91 -7.65 -6.95
CA ASP A 15 0.87 -8.11 -8.33
C ASP A 15 1.45 -7.01 -9.23
N CYS A 16 2.60 -7.32 -9.81
CA CYS A 16 3.27 -6.54 -10.83
C CYS A 16 3.22 -7.31 -12.15
N ASP A 17 2.26 -6.94 -13.00
CA ASP A 17 2.12 -7.46 -14.36
C ASP A 17 2.01 -9.01 -14.41
N GLY A 18 1.25 -9.58 -13.47
CA GLY A 18 1.00 -11.02 -13.35
C GLY A 18 2.01 -11.77 -12.47
N GLN A 19 2.99 -11.07 -11.90
CA GLN A 19 3.97 -11.65 -10.98
C GLN A 19 3.77 -11.08 -9.58
N ILE A 20 3.67 -11.96 -8.58
CA ILE A 20 3.61 -11.56 -7.17
C ILE A 20 5.01 -11.25 -6.69
N MET A 21 5.23 -10.00 -6.26
CA MET A 21 6.51 -9.51 -5.76
C MET A 21 6.34 -8.94 -4.35
N LYS A 22 7.37 -9.06 -3.51
CA LYS A 22 7.42 -8.37 -2.21
C LYS A 22 8.02 -6.99 -2.41
N LEU A 23 7.24 -5.95 -2.14
CA LEU A 23 7.66 -4.56 -2.32
C LEU A 23 7.32 -3.73 -1.09
N LYS A 24 8.18 -2.75 -0.78
CA LYS A 24 7.85 -1.67 0.16
C LYS A 24 7.05 -0.57 -0.56
N PRO A 25 6.07 0.06 0.09
CA PRO A 25 5.34 1.16 -0.52
C PRO A 25 6.19 2.43 -0.57
N ILE A 26 6.04 3.19 -1.65
CA ILE A 26 6.66 4.51 -1.82
C ILE A 26 5.83 5.63 -1.17
N ARG A 27 4.55 5.36 -0.88
CA ARG A 27 3.67 6.26 -0.13
C ARG A 27 2.54 5.46 0.50
N VAL A 28 2.14 5.86 1.71
CA VAL A 28 1.01 5.28 2.43
C VAL A 28 0.07 6.39 2.87
N TRP A 29 -1.25 6.16 2.78
CA TRP A 29 -2.28 7.06 3.30
C TRP A 29 -3.54 6.30 3.69
N VAL A 30 -4.40 6.94 4.48
CA VAL A 30 -5.72 6.42 4.83
C VAL A 30 -6.74 6.91 3.80
N LEU A 31 -7.58 6.00 3.32
CA LEU A 31 -8.80 6.29 2.58
C LEU A 31 -10.01 5.97 3.47
N ALA A 32 -10.63 7.02 4.03
CA ALA A 32 -11.77 6.90 4.94
C ALA A 32 -12.99 7.66 4.40
N PRO A 33 -13.97 6.98 3.78
CA PRO A 33 -15.26 7.57 3.46
C PRO A 33 -16.03 7.95 4.72
N LYS A 34 -16.80 9.05 4.69
CA LYS A 34 -17.63 9.46 5.84
C LYS A 34 -18.57 8.33 6.27
N GLY A 35 -18.53 8.00 7.56
CA GLY A 35 -19.38 6.96 8.16
C GLY A 35 -18.95 5.52 7.89
N ARG A 36 -17.76 5.27 7.30
CA ARG A 36 -17.19 3.93 7.11
C ARG A 36 -15.80 3.86 7.75
N ARG A 37 -15.38 2.65 8.12
CA ARG A 37 -14.00 2.39 8.59
C ARG A 37 -13.01 2.67 7.46
N GLY A 38 -11.91 3.34 7.79
CA GLY A 38 -10.85 3.66 6.85
C GLY A 38 -10.07 2.43 6.41
N VAL A 39 -9.47 2.50 5.23
CA VAL A 39 -8.48 1.53 4.76
C VAL A 39 -7.15 2.21 4.53
N ILE A 40 -6.08 1.51 4.87
CA ILE A 40 -4.72 1.99 4.62
C ILE A 40 -4.32 1.53 3.23
N ILE A 41 -3.97 2.48 2.36
CA ILE A 41 -3.55 2.24 0.98
C ILE A 41 -2.04 2.48 0.88
N GLY A 42 -1.34 1.51 0.30
CA GLY A 42 0.04 1.65 -0.14
C GLY A 42 0.12 1.87 -1.65
N LEU A 43 0.97 2.80 -2.09
CA LEU A 43 1.41 2.95 -3.46
C LEU A 43 2.76 2.25 -3.63
N PHE A 44 2.88 1.41 -4.64
CA PHE A 44 4.06 0.61 -4.93
C PHE A 44 4.56 0.92 -6.34
N LYS A 45 5.87 0.81 -6.55
CA LYS A 45 6.49 0.94 -7.88
C LYS A 45 7.03 -0.43 -8.29
N CYS A 46 6.46 -0.99 -9.35
CA CYS A 46 6.92 -2.24 -9.94
C CYS A 46 8.25 -2.03 -10.70
N PRO A 47 9.07 -3.08 -10.89
CA PRO A 47 10.29 -2.99 -11.69
C PRO A 47 10.05 -2.54 -13.14
N SER A 48 8.86 -2.83 -13.70
CA SER A 48 8.42 -2.34 -15.01
C SER A 48 8.23 -0.82 -15.08
N GLY A 49 8.29 -0.12 -13.94
CA GLY A 49 8.05 1.32 -13.81
C GLY A 49 6.59 1.68 -13.51
N LYS A 50 5.67 0.72 -13.63
CA LYS A 50 4.25 0.89 -13.32
C LYS A 50 4.02 1.10 -11.84
N ALA A 51 3.07 1.96 -11.50
CA ALA A 51 2.65 2.19 -10.12
C ALA A 51 1.34 1.46 -9.81
N VAL A 52 1.29 0.76 -8.67
CA VAL A 52 0.14 -0.03 -8.23
C VAL A 52 -0.31 0.44 -6.85
N ARG A 53 -1.63 0.52 -6.63
CA ARG A 53 -2.21 0.81 -5.31
C ARG A 53 -2.82 -0.47 -4.75
N LYS A 54 -2.54 -0.77 -3.49
CA LYS A 54 -3.08 -1.93 -2.79
C LYS A 54 -3.51 -1.55 -1.37
N ALA A 55 -4.64 -2.11 -0.92
CA ALA A 55 -5.04 -2.02 0.47
C ALA A 55 -4.13 -2.92 1.33
N ILE A 56 -3.51 -2.33 2.34
CA ILE A 56 -2.48 -2.98 3.18
C ILE A 56 -2.86 -3.03 4.66
N GLY A 57 -4.00 -2.45 5.02
CA GLY A 57 -4.51 -2.45 6.38
C GLY A 57 -5.88 -1.81 6.48
N LYS A 58 -6.43 -1.85 7.69
CA LYS A 58 -7.61 -1.08 8.10
C LYS A 58 -7.15 -0.05 9.12
N GLU A 59 -7.78 1.12 9.11
CA GLU A 59 -7.68 2.09 10.21
C GLU A 59 -8.60 1.67 11.36
#